data_AF-A0A4P9Z8L9-F1
#
_entry.id   AF-A0A4P9Z8L9-F1
#
_cell.length_a   1.000
_cell.length_b   1.000
_cell.length_c   1.000
_cell.angle_alpha   90.00
_cell.angle_beta   90.00
_cell.angle_gamma   90.00
#
_symmetry.space_group_name_H-M   'P 1'
#
loop_
_entity.id
_entity.type
_entity.pdbx_description
1 polymer ?
#
loop_
_entity_poly.entity_id
_entity_poly.type
_entity_poly.pdbx_seq_one_letter_code
_entity_poly.pdbx_strand_id
1 'polypeptide(L)'
;MFLTNEKLGDRSRMEDWRIRGYTPLVSPDLLQHEYPLTEKCSNIIREGREQAVSILNGEDDRLMVVIGPCSIHDPKAALEYANRLKAEAEKHKSELHVVMRAYLEKPRTTVGWKGLINDPDIDGSFDINKGLRISRQLFVQLTERLPIAGEMLDTISPQFLSDLFSVGAIGARTTESQLHRELSSGLLFPVGFKNGTDGTLGVAVDALRAAAHPHHFLSVTKPGVVAIVGTVGNDDCFVILRGGKQGTNYDAKSIADTKEALAKAKVREGRRIMVDCLHGNSNKNHRNQPLVAAEVARQIAAGEQVICGLMIESNIEEGRQDVPPAVQGGKDALKYGCSITDACISFDDTVSVLQVLADSVKARRAL
;
A
#
# COMPACT_ATOMS: atom_id res chain seq x y z
N MET A 1 28.06 11.76 -3.00
CA MET A 1 28.43 10.35 -2.75
C MET A 1 29.57 10.34 -1.76
N PHE A 2 29.61 9.39 -0.83
CA PHE A 2 30.68 9.29 0.16
C PHE A 2 31.93 8.59 -0.41
N LEU A 3 31.75 7.41 -1.02
CA LEU A 3 32.77 6.74 -1.83
C LEU A 3 32.56 7.13 -3.29
N THR A 4 33.59 7.61 -3.98
CA THR A 4 33.51 8.06 -5.38
C THR A 4 34.25 7.13 -6.32
N ASN A 5 33.70 6.84 -7.50
CA ASN A 5 34.41 6.09 -8.54
C ASN A 5 35.32 7.01 -9.36
N GLU A 6 36.63 6.96 -9.12
CA GLU A 6 37.63 7.76 -9.85
C GLU A 6 37.78 7.35 -11.33
N LYS A 7 37.25 6.20 -11.72
CA LYS A 7 37.32 5.65 -13.09
C LYS A 7 35.95 5.67 -13.80
N LEU A 8 35.06 6.57 -13.38
CA LEU A 8 33.76 6.75 -14.01
C LEU A 8 33.91 6.99 -15.53
N GLY A 9 33.25 6.19 -16.35
CA GLY A 9 33.29 6.27 -17.81
C GLY A 9 34.43 5.47 -18.47
N ASP A 10 35.36 4.91 -17.70
CA ASP A 10 36.44 4.07 -18.25
C ASP A 10 35.91 2.70 -18.67
N ARG A 11 35.62 2.56 -19.97
CA ARG A 11 35.10 1.32 -20.56
C ARG A 11 36.11 0.18 -20.64
N SER A 12 37.38 0.40 -20.29
CA SER A 12 38.37 -0.68 -20.18
C SER A 12 38.17 -1.50 -18.90
N ARG A 13 37.47 -0.95 -17.90
CA ARG A 13 37.06 -1.68 -16.69
C ARG A 13 35.87 -2.59 -16.99
N MET A 14 35.93 -3.81 -16.45
CA MET A 14 34.90 -4.83 -16.67
C MET A 14 33.64 -4.61 -15.83
N GLU A 15 33.74 -3.87 -14.74
CA GLU A 15 32.66 -3.53 -13.83
C GLU A 15 32.68 -2.04 -13.48
N ASP A 16 31.62 -1.53 -12.85
CA ASP A 16 31.50 -0.20 -12.23
C ASP A 16 31.60 1.10 -13.08
N TRP A 17 31.98 1.06 -14.36
CA TRP A 17 32.20 2.29 -15.16
C TRP A 17 30.97 3.21 -15.33
N ARG A 18 29.75 2.74 -15.00
CA ARG A 18 28.51 3.53 -14.93
C ARG A 18 28.09 3.95 -13.52
N ILE A 19 28.84 3.55 -12.49
CA ILE A 19 28.52 3.78 -11.08
C ILE A 19 29.32 4.99 -10.58
N ARG A 20 28.61 6.05 -10.16
CA ARG A 20 29.24 7.28 -9.64
C ARG A 20 29.98 7.07 -8.33
N GLY A 21 29.54 6.10 -7.54
CA GLY A 21 30.00 5.90 -6.18
C GLY A 21 28.92 5.32 -5.28
N TYR A 22 29.20 5.27 -3.98
CA TYR A 22 28.34 4.69 -2.96
C TYR A 22 28.21 5.62 -1.76
N THR A 23 27.06 5.58 -1.10
CA THR A 23 26.83 6.23 0.20
C THR A 23 26.45 5.14 1.20
N PRO A 24 27.07 5.06 2.39
CA PRO A 24 26.67 4.11 3.42
C PRO A 24 25.19 4.26 3.77
N LEU A 25 24.49 3.13 3.91
CA LEU A 25 23.10 3.07 4.32
C LEU A 25 23.02 2.58 5.76
N VAL A 26 22.15 3.19 6.56
CA VAL A 26 21.81 2.66 7.89
C VAL A 26 21.31 1.21 7.76
N SER A 27 21.73 0.31 8.64
CA SER A 27 21.21 -1.07 8.62
C SER A 27 19.78 -1.10 9.17
N PRO A 28 18.93 -2.06 8.76
CA PRO A 28 17.62 -2.24 9.36
C PRO A 28 17.67 -2.39 10.88
N ASP A 29 18.60 -3.19 11.43
CA ASP A 29 18.76 -3.38 12.88
C ASP A 29 18.99 -2.05 13.61
N LEU A 30 19.88 -1.20 13.09
CA LEU A 30 20.17 0.09 13.70
C LEU A 30 18.94 1.01 13.67
N LEU A 31 18.23 1.05 12.54
CA LEU A 31 17.03 1.88 12.43
C LEU A 31 15.89 1.37 13.34
N GLN A 32 15.73 0.05 13.46
CA GLN A 32 14.75 -0.58 14.35
C GLN A 32 15.11 -0.38 15.82
N HIS A 33 16.39 -0.31 16.15
CA HIS A 33 16.87 0.05 17.48
C HIS A 33 16.63 1.53 17.81
N GLU A 34 16.87 2.45 16.87
CA GLU A 34 16.60 3.89 17.02
C GLU A 34 15.09 4.18 17.22
N TYR A 35 14.22 3.43 16.53
CA TYR A 35 12.76 3.59 16.59
C TYR A 35 12.08 2.23 16.87
N PRO A 36 12.08 1.77 18.12
CA PRO A 36 11.50 0.48 18.48
C PRO A 36 9.97 0.53 18.46
N LEU A 37 9.35 -0.64 18.31
CA LEU A 37 7.92 -0.80 18.52
C LEU A 37 7.60 -0.65 20.02
N THR A 38 6.59 0.17 20.34
CA THR A 38 6.00 0.14 21.68
C THR A 38 5.09 -1.08 21.80
N GLU A 39 4.76 -1.49 23.04
CA GLU A 39 3.78 -2.58 23.26
C GLU A 39 2.43 -2.28 22.59
N LYS A 40 2.01 -1.00 22.65
CA LYS A 40 0.80 -0.52 22.01
C LYS A 40 0.85 -0.68 20.49
N CYS A 41 1.95 -0.29 19.85
CA CYS A 41 2.16 -0.52 18.41
C CYS A 41 2.02 -2.00 18.09
N SER A 42 2.74 -2.87 18.81
CA SER A 42 2.74 -4.31 18.58
C SER A 42 1.34 -4.93 18.67
N ASN A 43 0.53 -4.51 19.65
CA ASN A 43 -0.85 -4.98 19.79
C ASN A 43 -1.73 -4.52 18.62
N ILE A 44 -1.71 -3.22 18.27
CA ILE A 44 -2.49 -2.69 17.15
C ILE A 44 -2.11 -3.36 15.83
N ILE A 45 -0.82 -3.57 15.59
CA ILE A 45 -0.32 -4.22 14.37
C ILE A 45 -0.80 -5.66 14.30
N ARG A 46 -0.63 -6.44 15.38
CA ARG A 46 -1.04 -7.84 15.47
C ARG A 46 -2.55 -7.99 15.30
N GLU A 47 -3.35 -7.24 16.04
CA GLU A 47 -4.81 -7.26 15.91
C GLU A 47 -5.24 -6.87 14.49
N GLY A 48 -4.58 -5.88 13.90
CA GLY A 48 -4.86 -5.47 12.52
C GLY A 48 -4.58 -6.57 11.49
N ARG A 49 -3.54 -7.39 11.71
CA ARG A 49 -3.22 -8.56 10.86
C ARG A 49 -4.25 -9.67 11.06
N GLU A 50 -4.54 -10.02 12.31
CA GLU A 50 -5.50 -11.07 12.66
C GLU A 50 -6.89 -10.76 12.08
N GLN A 51 -7.38 -9.53 12.24
CA GLN A 51 -8.67 -9.11 11.68
C GLN A 51 -8.68 -9.13 10.14
N ALA A 52 -7.58 -8.73 9.49
CA ALA A 52 -7.48 -8.83 8.04
C ALA A 52 -7.51 -10.30 7.57
N VAL A 53 -6.80 -11.20 8.26
CA VAL A 53 -6.81 -12.64 7.97
C VAL A 53 -8.20 -13.26 8.21
N SER A 54 -8.89 -12.92 9.30
CA SER A 54 -10.24 -13.42 9.57
C SER A 54 -11.26 -12.95 8.52
N ILE A 55 -11.17 -11.71 8.04
CA ILE A 55 -12.02 -11.22 6.93
C ILE A 55 -11.71 -12.00 5.65
N LEU A 56 -10.43 -12.18 5.34
CA LEU A 56 -10.00 -12.96 4.17
C LEU A 56 -10.54 -14.39 4.26
N ASN A 57 -10.44 -15.05 5.41
CA ASN A 57 -10.91 -16.43 5.58
C ASN A 57 -12.43 -16.57 5.74
N GLY A 58 -13.17 -15.45 5.79
CA GLY A 58 -14.63 -15.44 5.94
C GLY A 58 -15.12 -15.74 7.35
N GLU A 59 -14.23 -15.69 8.34
CA GLU A 59 -14.52 -15.87 9.77
C GLU A 59 -15.05 -14.57 10.39
N ASP A 60 -14.68 -13.43 9.82
CA ASP A 60 -15.20 -12.11 10.16
C ASP A 60 -15.97 -11.56 8.97
N ASP A 61 -17.24 -11.22 9.19
CA ASP A 61 -18.08 -10.73 8.11
C ASP A 61 -17.83 -9.25 7.79
N ARG A 62 -17.06 -8.50 8.59
CA ARG A 62 -16.72 -7.10 8.30
C ARG A 62 -16.01 -6.90 6.96
N LEU A 63 -15.95 -5.65 6.53
CA LEU A 63 -15.28 -5.24 5.30
C LEU A 63 -13.96 -4.54 5.62
N MET A 64 -12.87 -4.97 5.00
CA MET A 64 -11.58 -4.30 5.14
C MET A 64 -11.55 -3.03 4.29
N VAL A 65 -11.20 -1.88 4.87
CA VAL A 65 -11.13 -0.60 4.15
C VAL A 65 -9.74 0.00 4.28
N VAL A 66 -8.95 -0.11 3.22
CA VAL A 66 -7.62 0.51 3.12
C VAL A 66 -7.77 1.93 2.61
N ILE A 67 -7.71 2.92 3.49
CA ILE A 67 -8.05 4.31 3.18
C ILE A 67 -7.02 5.30 3.71
N GLY A 68 -6.63 6.28 2.90
CA GLY A 68 -5.67 7.31 3.28
C GLY A 68 -4.99 7.99 2.09
N PRO A 69 -3.99 8.85 2.34
CA PRO A 69 -3.38 9.66 1.29
C PRO A 69 -2.77 8.82 0.17
N CYS A 70 -2.78 9.34 -1.06
CA CYS A 70 -2.11 8.72 -2.20
C CYS A 70 -0.65 8.38 -1.88
N SER A 71 0.08 9.37 -1.35
CA SER A 71 1.40 9.23 -0.76
C SER A 71 1.58 10.30 0.33
N ILE A 72 2.33 9.95 1.38
CA ILE A 72 2.60 10.84 2.51
C ILE A 72 3.88 11.63 2.24
N HIS A 73 3.76 12.95 2.19
CA HIS A 73 4.88 13.89 2.07
C HIS A 73 5.07 14.76 3.32
N ASP A 74 4.00 14.97 4.11
CA ASP A 74 4.03 15.69 5.37
C ASP A 74 3.62 14.77 6.53
N PRO A 75 4.57 14.33 7.39
CA PRO A 75 4.27 13.54 8.58
C PRO A 75 3.26 14.18 9.54
N LYS A 76 3.21 15.53 9.64
CA LYS A 76 2.28 16.22 10.54
C LYS A 76 0.85 16.08 10.05
N ALA A 77 0.59 16.39 8.78
CA ALA A 77 -0.71 16.16 8.15
C ALA A 77 -1.14 14.69 8.22
N ALA A 78 -0.21 13.74 8.03
CA ALA A 78 -0.53 12.31 8.15
C ALA A 78 -0.98 11.91 9.56
N LEU A 79 -0.33 12.43 10.61
CA LEU A 79 -0.72 12.18 12.00
C LEU A 79 -2.08 12.82 12.33
N GLU A 80 -2.36 14.01 11.81
CA GLU A 80 -3.68 14.62 11.97
C GLU A 80 -4.76 13.80 11.28
N TYR A 81 -4.54 13.41 10.02
CA TYR A 81 -5.45 12.53 9.28
C TYR A 81 -5.70 11.22 10.04
N ALA A 82 -4.66 10.59 10.58
CA ALA A 82 -4.76 9.37 11.38
C ALA A 82 -5.65 9.55 12.62
N ASN A 83 -5.57 10.69 13.31
CA ASN A 83 -6.42 10.98 14.47
C ASN A 83 -7.89 11.11 14.05
N ARG A 84 -8.17 11.80 12.93
CA ARG A 84 -9.53 11.94 12.41
C ARG A 84 -10.08 10.57 11.95
N LEU A 85 -9.28 9.80 11.21
CA LEU A 85 -9.67 8.47 10.71
C LEU A 85 -9.91 7.48 11.86
N LYS A 86 -9.14 7.56 12.94
CA LYS A 86 -9.34 6.72 14.13
C LYS A 86 -10.75 6.89 14.73
N ALA A 87 -11.29 8.11 14.75
CA ALA A 87 -12.64 8.35 15.26
C ALA A 87 -13.70 7.64 14.41
N GLU A 88 -13.58 7.71 13.07
CA GLU A 88 -14.47 6.99 12.16
C GLU A 88 -14.28 5.47 12.22
N ALA A 89 -13.04 4.99 12.38
CA ALA A 89 -12.76 3.58 12.56
C ALA A 89 -13.46 3.01 13.81
N GLU A 90 -13.44 3.74 14.93
CA GLU A 90 -14.13 3.34 16.16
C GLU A 90 -15.65 3.35 15.99
N LYS A 91 -16.19 4.38 15.33
CA LYS A 91 -17.63 4.50 15.03
C LYS A 91 -18.15 3.35 14.17
N HIS A 92 -17.34 2.86 13.22
CA HIS A 92 -17.73 1.84 12.26
C HIS A 92 -17.14 0.45 12.54
N LYS A 93 -16.49 0.24 13.69
CA LYS A 93 -15.71 -0.98 13.99
C LYS A 93 -16.51 -2.29 13.91
N SER A 94 -17.82 -2.22 14.12
CA SER A 94 -18.72 -3.37 14.04
C SER A 94 -18.96 -3.84 12.61
N GLU A 95 -18.74 -3.00 11.61
CA GLU A 95 -18.97 -3.30 10.19
C GLU A 95 -17.67 -3.26 9.37
N LEU A 96 -16.72 -2.41 9.75
CA LEU A 96 -15.52 -2.10 8.98
C LEU A 96 -14.26 -2.39 9.79
N HIS A 97 -13.29 -3.02 9.14
CA HIS A 97 -11.89 -3.06 9.57
C HIS A 97 -11.11 -1.99 8.81
N VAL A 98 -10.99 -0.81 9.41
CA VAL A 98 -10.32 0.34 8.78
C VAL A 98 -8.82 0.25 8.98
N VAL A 99 -8.07 0.26 7.87
CA VAL A 99 -6.61 0.24 7.85
C VAL A 99 -6.12 1.50 7.13
N MET A 100 -5.30 2.32 7.79
CA MET A 100 -4.80 3.54 7.17
C MET A 100 -3.80 3.23 6.07
N ARG A 101 -4.04 3.76 4.87
CA ARG A 101 -3.06 3.73 3.79
C ARG A 101 -1.87 4.64 4.13
N ALA A 102 -0.68 4.06 4.27
CA ALA A 102 0.55 4.76 4.65
C ALA A 102 1.64 4.63 3.56
N TYR A 103 1.31 5.05 2.33
CA TYR A 103 2.23 4.91 1.20
C TYR A 103 3.23 6.07 1.18
N LEU A 104 4.49 5.78 0.85
CA LEU A 104 5.58 6.78 0.92
C LEU A 104 6.02 7.27 -0.46
N GLU A 105 5.67 6.54 -1.52
CA GLU A 105 6.08 6.85 -2.89
C GLU A 105 4.95 6.50 -3.87
N LYS A 106 4.90 7.24 -4.98
CA LYS A 106 4.11 6.89 -6.16
C LYS A 106 5.05 6.43 -7.27
N PRO A 107 4.96 5.18 -7.76
CA PRO A 107 5.77 4.72 -8.88
C PRO A 107 5.52 5.56 -10.14
N ARG A 108 6.56 6.17 -10.70
CA ARG A 108 6.45 6.97 -11.93
C ARG A 108 7.47 6.55 -12.98
N THR A 109 7.05 6.64 -14.24
CA THR A 109 7.93 6.51 -15.44
C THR A 109 8.46 7.86 -15.92
N THR A 110 8.02 8.96 -15.31
CA THR A 110 8.40 10.34 -15.63
C THR A 110 9.05 11.03 -14.42
N VAL A 111 9.72 12.16 -14.69
CA VAL A 111 10.36 13.01 -13.67
C VAL A 111 9.31 13.54 -12.67
N GLY A 112 9.72 13.69 -11.41
CA GLY A 112 8.92 14.23 -10.30
C GLY A 112 9.44 13.75 -8.93
N TRP A 113 8.78 14.15 -7.85
CA TRP A 113 9.11 13.79 -6.46
C TRP A 113 9.16 12.27 -6.21
N LYS A 114 10.25 11.77 -5.62
CA LYS A 114 10.56 10.32 -5.53
C LYS A 114 10.04 9.64 -4.26
N GLY A 115 9.19 10.31 -3.51
CA GLY A 115 8.63 9.78 -2.27
C GLY A 115 9.47 10.15 -1.04
N LEU A 116 8.89 9.95 0.14
CA LEU A 116 9.44 10.40 1.42
C LEU A 116 10.74 9.69 1.81
N ILE A 117 10.90 8.42 1.39
CA ILE A 117 12.16 7.70 1.60
C ILE A 117 13.26 8.33 0.77
N ASN A 118 13.03 8.53 -0.54
CA ASN A 118 14.07 9.00 -1.42
C ASN A 118 14.36 10.49 -1.21
N ASP A 119 13.33 11.33 -1.13
CA ASP A 119 13.45 12.79 -1.18
C ASP A 119 12.59 13.44 -0.07
N PRO A 120 12.99 13.30 1.20
CA PRO A 120 12.20 13.74 2.35
C PRO A 120 12.01 15.26 2.44
N ASP A 121 12.92 16.02 1.84
CA ASP A 121 12.87 17.49 1.84
C ASP A 121 12.14 18.07 0.62
N ILE A 122 11.72 17.21 -0.32
CA ILE A 122 11.01 17.60 -1.54
C ILE A 122 11.82 18.62 -2.37
N ASP A 123 13.13 18.39 -2.46
CA ASP A 123 14.09 19.28 -3.12
C ASP A 123 15.00 18.56 -4.13
N GLY A 124 14.84 17.24 -4.28
CA GLY A 124 15.62 16.40 -5.18
C GLY A 124 17.01 16.05 -4.64
N SER A 125 17.27 16.19 -3.33
CA SER A 125 18.55 15.89 -2.67
C SER A 125 18.89 14.40 -2.58
N PHE A 126 17.89 13.53 -2.58
CA PHE A 126 18.03 12.07 -2.42
C PHE A 126 18.60 11.60 -1.06
N ASP A 127 18.24 12.26 0.05
CA ASP A 127 18.68 11.85 1.40
C ASP A 127 17.91 10.63 1.94
N ILE A 128 18.27 9.44 1.45
CA ILE A 128 17.62 8.17 1.79
C ILE A 128 17.75 7.84 3.29
N ASN A 129 18.90 8.11 3.91
CA ASN A 129 19.11 7.82 5.32
C ASN A 129 18.21 8.68 6.22
N LYS A 130 17.99 9.94 5.86
CA LYS A 130 17.02 10.81 6.53
C LYS A 130 15.59 10.36 6.25
N GLY A 131 15.26 10.03 5.00
CA GLY A 131 13.93 9.59 4.61
C GLY A 131 13.48 8.31 5.31
N LEU A 132 14.39 7.33 5.49
CA LEU A 132 14.12 6.11 6.27
C LEU A 132 13.80 6.42 7.75
N ARG A 133 14.56 7.33 8.38
CA ARG A 133 14.31 7.75 9.77
C ARG A 133 12.96 8.42 9.94
N ILE A 134 12.66 9.40 9.09
CA ILE A 134 11.37 10.11 9.10
C ILE A 134 10.22 9.11 8.89
N SER A 135 10.36 8.22 7.90
CA SER A 135 9.32 7.24 7.56
C SER A 135 9.06 6.26 8.70
N ARG A 136 10.11 5.69 9.30
CA ARG A 136 9.95 4.75 10.40
C ARG A 136 9.37 5.42 11.65
N GLN A 137 9.87 6.59 12.02
CA GLN A 137 9.35 7.35 13.15
C GLN A 137 7.85 7.64 12.97
N LEU A 138 7.46 8.11 11.78
CA LEU A 138 6.06 8.33 11.44
C LEU A 138 5.22 7.05 11.59
N PHE A 139 5.69 5.92 11.06
CA PHE A 139 4.92 4.67 11.13
C PHE A 139 4.76 4.14 12.55
N VAL A 140 5.78 4.28 13.41
CA VAL A 140 5.64 3.97 14.85
C VAL A 140 4.52 4.84 15.43
N GLN A 141 4.52 6.14 15.16
CA GLN A 141 3.48 7.05 15.66
C GLN A 141 2.08 6.74 15.08
N LEU A 142 1.96 6.40 13.80
CA LEU A 142 0.68 6.01 13.19
C LEU A 142 0.13 4.73 13.84
N THR A 143 0.99 3.74 14.08
CA THR A 143 0.61 2.45 14.67
C THR A 143 0.29 2.52 16.17
N GLU A 144 0.47 3.67 16.83
CA GLU A 144 -0.12 3.91 18.15
C GLU A 144 -1.60 4.32 18.11
N ARG A 145 -2.15 4.49 16.90
CA ARG A 145 -3.51 4.99 16.66
C ARG A 145 -4.39 3.94 15.96
N LEU A 146 -3.91 3.39 14.85
CA LEU A 146 -4.64 2.46 13.98
C LEU A 146 -3.67 1.61 13.14
N PRO A 147 -4.09 0.43 12.64
CA PRO A 147 -3.26 -0.37 11.75
C PRO A 147 -3.01 0.36 10.43
N ILE A 148 -1.86 0.09 9.80
CA ILE A 148 -1.46 0.74 8.55
C ILE A 148 -1.22 -0.28 7.42
N ALA A 149 -1.41 0.17 6.19
CA ALA A 149 -1.12 -0.57 4.97
C ALA A 149 0.00 0.09 4.14
N GLY A 150 0.92 -0.72 3.62
CA GLY A 150 2.05 -0.26 2.80
C GLY A 150 2.06 -0.86 1.39
N GLU A 151 2.83 -0.27 0.49
CA GLU A 151 3.15 -0.83 -0.84
C GLU A 151 4.62 -1.18 -0.92
N MET A 152 4.94 -2.40 -1.33
CA MET A 152 6.33 -2.86 -1.50
C MET A 152 6.74 -2.61 -2.95
N LEU A 153 7.50 -1.53 -3.15
CA LEU A 153 7.98 -1.07 -4.46
C LEU A 153 9.35 -1.64 -4.84
N ASP A 154 10.13 -1.99 -3.84
CA ASP A 154 11.43 -2.66 -3.94
C ASP A 154 11.54 -3.75 -2.86
N THR A 155 12.62 -4.51 -2.89
CA THR A 155 12.83 -5.67 -2.01
C THR A 155 13.77 -5.41 -0.83
N ILE A 156 14.27 -4.17 -0.68
CA ILE A 156 15.19 -3.77 0.39
C ILE A 156 14.46 -2.94 1.45
N SER A 157 13.75 -1.89 1.05
CA SER A 157 13.02 -1.00 1.96
C SER A 157 12.04 -1.72 2.91
N PRO A 158 11.39 -2.85 2.54
CA PRO A 158 10.56 -3.60 3.47
C PRO A 158 11.33 -4.09 4.71
N GLN A 159 12.65 -4.33 4.62
CA GLN A 159 13.43 -4.74 5.79
C GLN A 159 13.42 -3.71 6.92
N PHE A 160 13.20 -2.44 6.60
CA PHE A 160 13.20 -1.32 7.54
C PHE A 160 11.83 -1.05 8.16
N LEU A 161 10.75 -1.45 7.50
CA LEU A 161 9.40 -0.95 7.78
C LEU A 161 8.33 -2.07 7.90
N SER A 162 8.60 -3.30 7.45
CA SER A 162 7.57 -4.34 7.36
C SER A 162 7.04 -4.80 8.71
N ASP A 163 7.77 -4.59 9.80
CA ASP A 163 7.30 -4.87 11.15
C ASP A 163 6.09 -4.01 11.55
N LEU A 164 5.84 -2.90 10.86
CA LEU A 164 4.78 -1.92 11.16
C LEU A 164 3.49 -2.11 10.35
N PHE A 165 3.50 -2.92 9.29
CA PHE A 165 2.32 -3.09 8.44
C PHE A 165 1.38 -4.18 8.95
N SER A 166 0.07 -3.94 8.78
CA SER A 166 -0.97 -4.94 9.01
C SER A 166 -1.50 -5.56 7.72
N VAL A 167 -1.35 -4.86 6.60
CA VAL A 167 -1.71 -5.31 5.24
C VAL A 167 -0.72 -4.70 4.26
N GLY A 168 -0.37 -5.42 3.19
CA GLY A 168 0.51 -4.91 2.14
C GLY A 168 -0.11 -4.99 0.76
N ALA A 169 0.51 -4.30 -0.19
CA ALA A 169 0.18 -4.42 -1.61
C ALA A 169 1.44 -4.49 -2.48
N ILE A 170 1.36 -5.27 -3.56
CA ILE A 170 2.32 -5.23 -4.66
C ILE A 170 1.74 -4.38 -5.79
N GLY A 171 2.55 -3.41 -6.22
CA GLY A 171 2.21 -2.49 -7.29
C GLY A 171 1.99 -3.21 -8.61
N ALA A 172 1.10 -2.67 -9.46
CA ALA A 172 0.74 -3.33 -10.71
C ALA A 172 1.89 -3.48 -11.73
N ARG A 173 2.99 -2.73 -11.56
CA ARG A 173 4.20 -2.83 -12.39
C ARG A 173 5.18 -3.89 -11.89
N THR A 174 4.96 -4.42 -10.69
CA THR A 174 5.81 -5.43 -10.04
C THR A 174 5.05 -6.71 -9.70
N THR A 175 3.74 -6.79 -9.97
CA THR A 175 2.95 -8.03 -9.84
C THR A 175 3.55 -9.22 -10.61
N GLU A 176 4.16 -8.99 -11.77
CA GLU A 176 4.84 -10.02 -12.58
C GLU A 176 6.28 -10.31 -12.13
N SER A 177 6.82 -9.51 -11.21
CA SER A 177 8.20 -9.66 -10.73
C SER A 177 8.31 -10.86 -9.79
N GLN A 178 9.15 -11.82 -10.17
CA GLN A 178 9.49 -12.97 -9.32
C GLN A 178 10.00 -12.52 -7.94
N LEU A 179 10.87 -11.51 -7.89
CA LEU A 179 11.42 -10.96 -6.65
C LEU A 179 10.32 -10.46 -5.68
N HIS A 180 9.24 -9.87 -6.20
CA HIS A 180 8.14 -9.38 -5.37
C HIS A 180 7.21 -10.50 -4.92
N ARG A 181 7.04 -11.55 -5.74
CA ARG A 181 6.29 -12.76 -5.37
C ARG A 181 7.02 -13.53 -4.27
N GLU A 182 8.33 -13.70 -4.41
CA GLU A 182 9.24 -14.26 -3.40
C GLU A 182 9.22 -13.46 -2.10
N LEU A 183 9.36 -12.13 -2.18
CA LEU A 183 9.20 -11.24 -1.02
C LEU A 183 7.85 -11.50 -0.31
N SER A 184 6.76 -11.51 -1.07
CA SER A 184 5.40 -11.65 -0.52
C SER A 184 5.18 -12.99 0.21
N SER A 185 5.86 -14.05 -0.23
CA SER A 185 5.83 -15.37 0.43
C SER A 185 6.42 -15.39 1.84
N GLY A 186 7.20 -14.37 2.21
CA GLY A 186 7.83 -14.24 3.53
C GLY A 186 7.32 -13.07 4.37
N LEU A 187 6.35 -12.30 3.88
CA LEU A 187 5.77 -11.19 4.63
C LEU A 187 4.81 -11.69 5.71
N LEU A 188 4.82 -11.02 6.87
CA LEU A 188 4.10 -11.42 8.09
C LEU A 188 2.65 -10.91 8.14
N PHE A 189 2.07 -10.59 6.99
CA PHE A 189 0.76 -9.97 6.86
C PHE A 189 0.15 -10.28 5.47
N PRO A 190 -1.18 -10.12 5.31
CA PRO A 190 -1.85 -10.27 4.03
C PRO A 190 -1.30 -9.35 2.93
N VAL A 191 -1.16 -9.86 1.70
CA VAL A 191 -0.62 -9.10 0.56
C VAL A 191 -1.59 -9.09 -0.62
N GLY A 192 -1.97 -7.89 -1.05
CA GLY A 192 -2.79 -7.67 -2.23
C GLY A 192 -1.97 -7.51 -3.51
N PHE A 193 -2.29 -8.26 -4.57
CA PHE A 193 -1.66 -8.11 -5.89
C PHE A 193 -2.59 -7.38 -6.86
N LYS A 194 -2.15 -6.23 -7.38
CA LYS A 194 -2.91 -5.47 -8.37
C LYS A 194 -2.96 -6.18 -9.72
N ASN A 195 -4.11 -6.13 -10.39
CA ASN A 195 -4.24 -6.57 -11.78
C ASN A 195 -3.32 -5.77 -12.73
N GLY A 196 -3.02 -6.36 -13.89
CA GLY A 196 -2.13 -5.80 -14.92
C GLY A 196 -2.59 -4.44 -15.45
N THR A 197 -1.66 -3.64 -16.00
CA THR A 197 -1.97 -2.28 -16.51
C THR A 197 -2.92 -2.23 -17.69
N ASP A 198 -3.05 -3.32 -18.40
CA ASP A 198 -4.04 -3.55 -19.43
C ASP A 198 -5.42 -3.96 -18.90
N GLY A 199 -5.53 -4.39 -17.64
CA GLY A 199 -6.75 -4.90 -17.02
C GLY A 199 -6.71 -6.41 -16.73
N THR A 200 -5.65 -7.10 -17.15
CA THR A 200 -5.58 -8.57 -17.05
C THR A 200 -5.41 -9.05 -15.62
N LEU A 201 -6.22 -10.06 -15.25
CA LEU A 201 -6.21 -10.66 -13.91
C LEU A 201 -5.15 -11.77 -13.77
N GLY A 202 -4.76 -12.43 -14.88
CA GLY A 202 -3.88 -13.59 -14.87
C GLY A 202 -2.57 -13.36 -14.11
N VAL A 203 -1.93 -12.20 -14.30
CA VAL A 203 -0.68 -11.85 -13.62
C VAL A 203 -0.81 -11.79 -12.10
N ALA A 204 -1.97 -11.37 -11.58
CA ALA A 204 -2.23 -11.32 -10.15
C ALA A 204 -2.55 -12.71 -9.61
N VAL A 205 -3.33 -13.51 -10.35
CA VAL A 205 -3.62 -14.91 -9.98
C VAL A 205 -2.36 -15.76 -9.91
N ASP A 206 -1.44 -15.61 -10.87
CA ASP A 206 -0.14 -16.27 -10.84
C ASP A 206 0.71 -15.81 -9.65
N ALA A 207 0.61 -14.52 -9.28
CA ALA A 207 1.31 -13.99 -8.13
C ALA A 207 0.77 -14.55 -6.80
N LEU A 208 -0.55 -14.70 -6.64
CA LEU A 208 -1.16 -15.36 -5.47
C LEU A 208 -0.64 -16.79 -5.34
N ARG A 209 -0.66 -17.56 -6.43
CA ARG A 209 -0.19 -18.95 -6.43
C ARG A 209 1.30 -19.03 -6.12
N ALA A 210 2.11 -18.16 -6.69
CA ALA A 210 3.54 -18.13 -6.43
C ALA A 210 3.83 -17.78 -4.96
N ALA A 211 3.19 -16.74 -4.43
CA ALA A 211 3.41 -16.28 -3.05
C ALA A 211 2.97 -17.32 -2.00
N ALA A 212 1.99 -18.17 -2.31
CA ALA A 212 1.54 -19.26 -1.43
C ALA A 212 2.56 -20.39 -1.24
N HIS A 213 3.63 -20.46 -2.04
CA HIS A 213 4.64 -21.52 -1.95
C HIS A 213 5.91 -21.07 -1.20
N PRO A 214 6.67 -22.01 -0.60
CA PRO A 214 8.03 -21.76 -0.12
C PRO A 214 8.97 -21.34 -1.24
N HIS A 215 9.87 -20.38 -0.95
CA HIS A 215 10.94 -19.95 -1.87
C HIS A 215 12.30 -19.96 -1.18
N HIS A 216 13.37 -20.01 -1.98
CA HIS A 216 14.74 -19.73 -1.56
C HIS A 216 15.35 -18.70 -2.50
N PHE A 217 15.77 -17.54 -1.98
CA PHE A 217 16.26 -16.43 -2.81
C PHE A 217 17.27 -15.55 -2.07
N LEU A 218 18.01 -14.74 -2.84
CA LEU A 218 18.96 -13.77 -2.29
C LEU A 218 18.21 -12.54 -1.75
N SER A 219 18.48 -12.18 -0.50
CA SER A 219 17.84 -11.02 0.15
C SER A 219 18.81 -10.29 1.08
N VAL A 220 18.39 -9.10 1.53
CA VAL A 220 19.10 -8.33 2.57
C VAL A 220 18.56 -8.72 3.94
N THR A 221 19.46 -8.94 4.88
CA THR A 221 19.15 -9.28 6.28
C THR A 221 19.11 -8.03 7.17
N LYS A 222 18.62 -8.18 8.41
CA LYS A 222 18.53 -7.04 9.34
C LYS A 222 19.87 -6.37 9.68
N PRO A 223 21.00 -7.09 9.75
CA PRO A 223 22.32 -6.46 9.89
C PRO A 223 22.79 -5.66 8.66
N GLY A 224 22.08 -5.74 7.53
CA GLY A 224 22.41 -5.02 6.29
C GLY A 224 23.31 -5.79 5.31
N VAL A 225 23.49 -7.11 5.51
CA VAL A 225 24.26 -7.98 4.61
C VAL A 225 23.34 -8.88 3.77
N VAL A 226 23.84 -9.36 2.63
CA VAL A 226 23.11 -10.28 1.76
C VAL A 226 23.20 -11.72 2.29
N ALA A 227 22.07 -12.45 2.25
CA ALA A 227 22.00 -13.86 2.59
C ALA A 227 21.00 -14.60 1.70
N ILE A 228 21.01 -15.94 1.77
CA ILE A 228 19.95 -16.79 1.23
C ILE A 228 18.84 -16.88 2.27
N VAL A 229 17.62 -16.51 1.90
CA VAL A 229 16.43 -16.60 2.76
C VAL A 229 15.53 -17.73 2.26
N GLY A 230 15.01 -18.52 3.19
CA GLY A 230 13.94 -19.48 2.95
C GLY A 230 12.61 -18.97 3.52
N THR A 231 11.53 -19.03 2.73
CA THR A 231 10.18 -18.64 3.16
C THR A 231 9.26 -19.86 3.22
N VAL A 232 8.12 -19.73 3.91
CA VAL A 232 7.14 -20.80 4.08
C VAL A 232 5.94 -20.70 3.13
N GLY A 233 5.79 -19.57 2.44
CA GLY A 233 4.59 -19.24 1.67
C GLY A 233 3.62 -18.36 2.46
N ASN A 234 2.79 -17.61 1.74
CA ASN A 234 1.78 -16.71 2.28
C ASN A 234 0.42 -16.99 1.61
N ASP A 235 -0.45 -17.72 2.32
CA ASP A 235 -1.80 -18.07 1.88
C ASP A 235 -2.83 -16.95 2.04
N ASP A 236 -2.45 -15.86 2.70
CA ASP A 236 -3.30 -14.70 3.00
C ASP A 236 -3.17 -13.61 1.90
N CYS A 237 -2.88 -14.03 0.68
CA CYS A 237 -2.81 -13.13 -0.47
C CYS A 237 -4.19 -12.95 -1.15
N PHE A 238 -4.45 -11.77 -1.72
CA PHE A 238 -5.70 -11.44 -2.41
C PHE A 238 -5.45 -10.61 -3.68
N VAL A 239 -6.42 -10.53 -4.58
CA VAL A 239 -6.31 -9.69 -5.79
C VAL A 239 -6.87 -8.29 -5.54
N ILE A 240 -6.25 -7.28 -6.15
CA ILE A 240 -6.74 -5.89 -6.16
C ILE A 240 -7.18 -5.53 -7.57
N LEU A 241 -8.49 -5.31 -7.74
CA LEU A 241 -9.11 -4.83 -8.98
C LEU A 241 -9.06 -3.31 -9.03
N ARG A 242 -8.30 -2.75 -9.97
CA ARG A 242 -7.99 -1.31 -10.06
C ARG A 242 -8.25 -0.68 -11.43
N GLY A 243 -9.00 -1.37 -12.28
CA GLY A 243 -9.23 -1.06 -13.69
C GLY A 243 -8.03 -1.35 -14.59
N GLY A 244 -8.07 -0.87 -15.83
CA GLY A 244 -7.00 -1.04 -16.80
C GLY A 244 -7.31 -0.33 -18.11
N LYS A 245 -6.52 -0.61 -19.15
CA LYS A 245 -6.79 -0.10 -20.51
C LYS A 245 -8.13 -0.57 -21.07
N GLN A 246 -8.63 -1.71 -20.60
CA GLN A 246 -9.94 -2.27 -20.97
C GLN A 246 -11.13 -1.58 -20.27
N GLY A 247 -10.88 -0.65 -19.35
CA GLY A 247 -11.90 0.08 -18.61
C GLY A 247 -11.87 -0.21 -17.11
N THR A 248 -13.00 0.07 -16.46
CA THR A 248 -13.23 -0.19 -15.05
C THR A 248 -13.52 -1.66 -14.80
N ASN A 249 -13.24 -2.18 -13.61
CA ASN A 249 -13.48 -3.58 -13.26
C ASN A 249 -14.03 -3.77 -11.83
N TYR A 250 -14.89 -2.84 -11.38
CA TYR A 250 -15.55 -2.89 -10.07
C TYR A 250 -17.02 -3.35 -10.14
N ASP A 251 -17.59 -3.45 -11.34
CA ASP A 251 -18.97 -3.85 -11.56
C ASP A 251 -19.20 -5.35 -11.28
N ALA A 252 -20.46 -5.73 -11.07
CA ALA A 252 -20.82 -7.10 -10.71
C ALA A 252 -20.37 -8.16 -11.74
N LYS A 253 -20.30 -7.81 -13.04
CA LYS A 253 -19.79 -8.74 -14.06
C LYS A 253 -18.29 -8.95 -13.88
N SER A 254 -17.53 -7.89 -13.70
CA SER A 254 -16.08 -7.97 -13.43
C SER A 254 -15.76 -8.76 -12.16
N ILE A 255 -16.58 -8.60 -11.11
CA ILE A 255 -16.47 -9.41 -9.88
C ILE A 255 -16.76 -10.88 -10.17
N ALA A 256 -17.84 -11.21 -10.89
CA ALA A 256 -18.17 -12.58 -11.26
C ALA A 256 -17.07 -13.25 -12.10
N ASP A 257 -16.57 -12.58 -13.13
CA ASP A 257 -15.47 -13.07 -13.98
C ASP A 257 -14.20 -13.31 -13.12
N THR A 258 -13.94 -12.46 -12.13
CA THR A 258 -12.82 -12.62 -11.19
C THR A 258 -13.01 -13.84 -10.29
N LYS A 259 -14.23 -14.12 -9.79
CA LYS A 259 -14.53 -15.34 -9.01
C LYS A 259 -14.23 -16.59 -9.82
N GLU A 260 -14.72 -16.65 -11.06
CA GLU A 260 -14.51 -17.79 -11.95
C GLU A 260 -13.02 -18.03 -12.22
N ALA A 261 -12.26 -16.95 -12.44
CA ALA A 261 -10.81 -17.04 -12.65
C ALA A 261 -10.07 -17.56 -11.41
N LEU A 262 -10.40 -17.07 -10.21
CA LEU A 262 -9.80 -17.53 -8.95
C LEU A 262 -10.14 -19.01 -8.68
N ALA A 263 -11.39 -19.41 -8.90
CA ALA A 263 -11.85 -20.79 -8.74
C ALA A 263 -11.14 -21.73 -9.74
N LYS A 264 -11.07 -21.35 -11.02
CA LYS A 264 -10.35 -22.11 -12.07
C LYS A 264 -8.88 -22.30 -11.73
N ALA A 265 -8.26 -21.29 -11.13
CA ALA A 265 -6.86 -21.32 -10.71
C ALA A 265 -6.64 -22.04 -9.37
N LYS A 266 -7.70 -22.53 -8.71
CA LYS A 266 -7.67 -23.18 -7.40
C LYS A 266 -6.99 -22.33 -6.33
N VAL A 267 -7.21 -21.02 -6.38
CA VAL A 267 -6.84 -20.13 -5.28
C VAL A 267 -7.67 -20.53 -4.06
N ARG A 268 -7.06 -20.47 -2.87
CA ARG A 268 -7.73 -20.79 -1.59
C ARG A 268 -9.07 -20.07 -1.49
N GLU A 269 -10.10 -20.81 -1.08
CA GLU A 269 -11.44 -20.27 -0.88
C GLU A 269 -11.44 -19.20 0.22
N GLY A 270 -12.32 -18.21 0.06
CA GLY A 270 -12.45 -17.09 0.98
C GLY A 270 -12.76 -15.79 0.25
N ARG A 271 -12.73 -14.69 1.01
CA ARG A 271 -12.85 -13.34 0.46
C ARG A 271 -11.49 -12.93 -0.08
N ARG A 272 -11.32 -12.90 -1.40
CA ARG A 272 -10.02 -12.74 -2.05
C ARG A 272 -9.98 -11.58 -3.05
N ILE A 273 -11.01 -10.73 -3.07
CA ILE A 273 -11.13 -9.61 -4.01
C ILE A 273 -11.22 -8.29 -3.24
N MET A 274 -10.24 -7.41 -3.44
CA MET A 274 -10.30 -6.01 -3.02
C MET A 274 -10.54 -5.12 -4.23
N VAL A 275 -11.41 -4.11 -4.09
CA VAL A 275 -11.67 -3.13 -5.15
C VAL A 275 -10.97 -1.80 -4.84
N ASP A 276 -10.05 -1.38 -5.70
CA ASP A 276 -9.45 -0.05 -5.67
C ASP A 276 -10.39 0.94 -6.36
N CYS A 277 -10.82 1.96 -5.61
CA CYS A 277 -11.80 2.94 -6.06
C CYS A 277 -11.19 4.04 -6.93
N LEU A 278 -9.87 4.20 -6.94
CA LEU A 278 -9.18 5.22 -7.75
C LEU A 278 -8.66 4.62 -9.06
N HIS A 279 -7.44 4.99 -9.47
CA HIS A 279 -6.73 4.60 -10.68
C HIS A 279 -7.63 4.44 -11.93
N GLY A 280 -7.63 3.24 -12.53
CA GLY A 280 -8.43 2.95 -13.71
C GLY A 280 -9.92 2.97 -13.41
N ASN A 281 -10.34 2.53 -12.23
CA ASN A 281 -11.74 2.46 -11.83
C ASN A 281 -12.40 3.84 -11.67
N SER A 282 -11.64 4.86 -11.28
CA SER A 282 -12.11 6.25 -11.21
C SER A 282 -11.97 7.03 -12.51
N ASN A 283 -11.41 6.43 -13.57
CA ASN A 283 -10.93 7.16 -14.76
C ASN A 283 -9.97 8.32 -14.39
N LYS A 284 -9.13 8.11 -13.36
CA LYS A 284 -8.23 9.12 -12.78
C LYS A 284 -8.91 10.38 -12.26
N ASN A 285 -10.20 10.31 -11.93
CA ASN A 285 -10.95 11.41 -11.33
C ASN A 285 -11.36 11.03 -9.90
N HIS A 286 -10.73 11.65 -8.91
CA HIS A 286 -10.99 11.40 -7.49
C HIS A 286 -12.46 11.50 -7.08
N ARG A 287 -13.25 12.35 -7.76
CA ARG A 287 -14.70 12.51 -7.51
C ARG A 287 -15.53 11.29 -7.90
N ASN A 288 -14.97 10.38 -8.68
CA ASN A 288 -15.63 9.11 -9.01
C ASN A 288 -15.41 8.04 -7.93
N GLN A 289 -14.46 8.20 -7.00
CA GLN A 289 -14.21 7.19 -5.96
C GLN A 289 -15.47 6.88 -5.12
N PRO A 290 -16.26 7.88 -4.66
CA PRO A 290 -17.50 7.60 -3.93
C PRO A 290 -18.53 6.83 -4.77
N LEU A 291 -18.59 7.06 -6.08
CA LEU A 291 -19.50 6.35 -6.99
C LEU A 291 -19.08 4.88 -7.14
N VAL A 292 -17.77 4.62 -7.26
CA VAL A 292 -17.22 3.25 -7.28
C VAL A 292 -17.53 2.54 -5.97
N ALA A 293 -17.27 3.19 -4.83
CA ALA A 293 -17.57 2.64 -3.51
C ALA A 293 -19.06 2.36 -3.33
N ALA A 294 -19.95 3.24 -3.80
CA ALA A 294 -21.39 3.04 -3.75
C ALA A 294 -21.88 1.84 -4.58
N GLU A 295 -21.30 1.60 -5.77
CA GLU A 295 -21.65 0.42 -6.58
C GLU A 295 -21.17 -0.88 -5.91
N VAL A 296 -19.99 -0.87 -5.30
CA VAL A 296 -19.50 -2.02 -4.51
C VAL A 296 -20.37 -2.23 -3.27
N ALA A 297 -20.75 -1.16 -2.57
CA ALA A 297 -21.67 -1.20 -1.44
C ALA A 297 -23.02 -1.81 -1.82
N ARG A 298 -23.56 -1.47 -3.01
CA ARG A 298 -24.79 -2.06 -3.54
C ARG A 298 -24.66 -3.58 -3.74
N GLN A 299 -23.53 -4.05 -4.24
CA GLN A 299 -23.26 -5.49 -4.40
C GLN A 299 -23.18 -6.19 -3.03
N ILE A 300 -22.46 -5.60 -2.07
CA ILE A 300 -22.34 -6.14 -0.70
C ILE A 300 -23.72 -6.21 -0.04
N ALA A 301 -24.51 -5.14 -0.10
CA ALA A 301 -25.86 -5.09 0.45
C ALA A 301 -26.80 -6.12 -0.18
N ALA A 302 -26.55 -6.52 -1.44
CA ALA A 302 -27.31 -7.54 -2.16
C ALA A 302 -26.82 -8.98 -1.90
N GLY A 303 -25.87 -9.19 -0.98
CA GLY A 303 -25.41 -10.52 -0.60
C GLY A 303 -24.02 -10.89 -1.13
N GLU A 304 -23.27 -9.98 -1.75
CA GLU A 304 -21.92 -10.30 -2.21
C GLU A 304 -20.98 -10.63 -1.02
N GLN A 305 -20.31 -11.79 -1.11
CA GLN A 305 -19.48 -12.35 -0.05
C GLN A 305 -18.00 -12.43 -0.40
N VAL A 306 -17.60 -12.38 -1.68
CA VAL A 306 -16.18 -12.60 -2.05
C VAL A 306 -15.30 -11.36 -1.95
N ILE A 307 -15.93 -10.18 -1.87
CA ILE A 307 -15.23 -8.91 -1.73
C ILE A 307 -14.73 -8.80 -0.30
N CYS A 308 -13.41 -8.83 -0.12
CA CYS A 308 -12.79 -8.68 1.20
C CYS A 308 -12.68 -7.21 1.62
N GLY A 309 -12.66 -6.28 0.67
CA GLY A 309 -12.45 -4.90 1.00
C GLY A 309 -12.38 -3.92 -0.16
N LEU A 310 -12.13 -2.65 0.21
CA LEU A 310 -11.92 -1.56 -0.73
C LEU A 310 -10.62 -0.82 -0.42
N MET A 311 -10.03 -0.22 -1.45
CA MET A 311 -8.93 0.73 -1.35
C MET A 311 -9.38 2.11 -1.83
N ILE A 312 -9.14 3.16 -1.04
CA ILE A 312 -9.61 4.53 -1.31
C ILE A 312 -8.47 5.52 -1.05
N GLU A 313 -8.24 6.45 -1.98
CA GLU A 313 -7.31 7.56 -1.79
C GLU A 313 -8.04 8.79 -1.26
N SER A 314 -7.76 9.13 0.00
CA SER A 314 -8.45 10.14 0.81
C SER A 314 -7.41 11.01 1.54
N ASN A 315 -7.69 12.30 1.69
CA ASN A 315 -6.81 13.19 2.45
C ASN A 315 -7.65 14.18 3.27
N ILE A 316 -7.00 15.07 4.02
CA ILE A 316 -7.70 16.14 4.75
C ILE A 316 -8.45 17.03 3.75
N GLU A 317 -7.75 17.46 2.70
CA GLU A 317 -8.27 18.27 1.60
C GLU A 317 -8.44 17.43 0.33
N GLU A 318 -9.48 17.71 -0.47
CA GLU A 318 -9.65 17.06 -1.77
C GLU A 318 -8.58 17.49 -2.79
N GLY A 319 -8.53 16.75 -3.90
CA GLY A 319 -7.74 17.10 -5.05
C GLY A 319 -6.25 16.79 -4.88
N ARG A 320 -5.46 17.51 -5.68
CA ARG A 320 -3.99 17.47 -5.66
C ARG A 320 -3.42 18.86 -5.92
N GLN A 321 -2.15 19.01 -5.62
CA GLN A 321 -1.35 20.19 -5.97
C GLN A 321 -0.01 19.77 -6.57
N ASP A 322 0.63 20.69 -7.27
CA ASP A 322 2.00 20.57 -7.72
C ASP A 322 2.95 21.20 -6.70
N VAL A 323 4.17 20.67 -6.59
CA VAL A 323 5.21 21.29 -5.75
C VAL A 323 5.70 22.56 -6.46
N PRO A 324 5.55 23.75 -5.86
CA PRO A 324 6.05 24.99 -6.45
C PRO A 324 7.58 24.93 -6.65
N PRO A 325 8.14 25.60 -7.66
CA PRO A 325 9.59 25.79 -7.76
C PRO A 325 10.15 26.41 -6.47
N ALA A 326 11.39 26.08 -6.11
CA ALA A 326 12.04 26.63 -4.91
C ALA A 326 12.03 28.18 -4.87
N VAL A 327 12.18 28.82 -6.03
CA VAL A 327 12.11 30.29 -6.17
C VAL A 327 10.72 30.89 -5.89
N GLN A 328 9.67 30.06 -5.86
CA GLN A 328 8.29 30.41 -5.53
C GLN A 328 7.86 29.84 -4.16
N GLY A 329 8.81 29.43 -3.31
CA GLY A 329 8.57 28.95 -1.94
C GLY A 329 8.74 27.44 -1.74
N GLY A 330 8.89 26.66 -2.81
CA GLY A 330 9.16 25.22 -2.70
C GLY A 330 8.11 24.48 -1.86
N LYS A 331 8.57 23.58 -0.99
CA LYS A 331 7.69 22.81 -0.10
C LYS A 331 6.89 23.67 0.87
N ASP A 332 7.43 24.82 1.29
CA ASP A 332 6.82 25.65 2.33
C ASP A 332 5.59 26.42 1.81
N ALA A 333 5.42 26.48 0.49
CA ALA A 333 4.24 27.04 -0.17
C ALA A 333 3.14 25.99 -0.45
N LEU A 334 3.30 24.73 -0.03
CA LEU A 334 2.29 23.69 -0.20
C LEU A 334 1.07 23.96 0.70
N LYS A 335 -0.13 23.77 0.14
CA LYS A 335 -1.37 23.72 0.91
C LYS A 335 -1.31 22.52 1.85
N TYR A 336 -1.52 22.77 3.14
CA TYR A 336 -1.58 21.72 4.15
C TYR A 336 -2.66 20.68 3.84
N GLY A 337 -2.37 19.39 4.08
CA GLY A 337 -3.37 18.31 3.98
C GLY A 337 -3.86 17.99 2.56
N CYS A 338 -3.20 18.50 1.50
CA CYS A 338 -3.54 18.21 0.10
C CYS A 338 -2.43 17.41 -0.59
N SER A 339 -2.81 16.38 -1.37
CA SER A 339 -1.87 15.46 -2.02
C SER A 339 -0.96 16.16 -3.04
N ILE A 340 0.31 15.75 -3.12
CA ILE A 340 1.24 16.18 -4.19
C ILE A 340 1.39 15.15 -5.32
N THR A 341 0.66 14.03 -5.24
CA THR A 341 0.63 12.95 -6.23
C THR A 341 -0.74 12.87 -6.88
N ASP A 342 -1.43 11.73 -6.81
CA ASP A 342 -2.80 11.63 -7.34
C ASP A 342 -3.78 12.37 -6.43
N ALA A 343 -4.89 12.81 -7.04
CA ALA A 343 -5.94 13.52 -6.34
C ALA A 343 -6.69 12.58 -5.39
N CYS A 344 -6.99 13.08 -4.18
CA CYS A 344 -7.73 12.36 -3.15
C CYS A 344 -9.13 12.94 -2.97
N ILE A 345 -10.06 12.17 -2.40
CA ILE A 345 -11.32 12.74 -1.89
C ILE A 345 -11.08 13.51 -0.59
N SER A 346 -12.00 14.43 -0.26
CA SER A 346 -11.97 15.18 1.00
C SER A 346 -12.21 14.27 2.21
N PHE A 347 -11.93 14.77 3.41
CA PHE A 347 -12.30 14.06 4.64
C PHE A 347 -13.83 13.95 4.81
N ASP A 348 -14.61 14.92 4.35
CA ASP A 348 -16.08 14.87 4.44
C ASP A 348 -16.67 13.77 3.54
N ASP A 349 -16.14 13.64 2.32
CA ASP A 349 -16.48 12.53 1.43
C ASP A 349 -16.02 11.18 2.03
N THR A 350 -14.91 11.18 2.76
CA THR A 350 -14.40 9.99 3.44
C THR A 350 -15.38 9.48 4.50
N VAL A 351 -15.88 10.37 5.35
CA VAL A 351 -16.91 10.04 6.35
C VAL A 351 -18.16 9.49 5.65
N SER A 352 -18.59 10.13 4.57
CA SER A 352 -19.77 9.71 3.79
C SER A 352 -19.60 8.31 3.20
N VAL A 353 -18.43 8.02 2.60
CA VAL A 353 -18.15 6.70 2.01
C VAL A 353 -18.06 5.61 3.08
N LEU A 354 -17.41 5.87 4.21
CA LEU A 354 -17.35 4.90 5.32
C LEU A 354 -18.74 4.57 5.86
N GLN A 355 -19.62 5.56 5.98
CA GLN A 355 -21.02 5.35 6.39
C GLN A 355 -21.75 4.45 5.38
N VAL A 356 -21.67 4.74 4.08
CA VAL A 356 -22.29 3.92 3.02
C VAL A 356 -21.80 2.47 3.05
N LEU A 357 -20.48 2.26 3.23
CA LEU A 357 -19.91 0.92 3.32
C LEU A 357 -20.39 0.19 4.58
N ALA A 358 -20.42 0.85 5.73
CA ALA A 358 -20.93 0.25 6.96
C ALA A 358 -22.41 -0.17 6.81
N ASP A 359 -23.24 0.68 6.23
CA ASP A 359 -24.66 0.37 6.03
C ASP A 359 -24.86 -0.78 5.04
N SER A 360 -23.97 -0.96 4.05
CA SER A 360 -24.01 -2.13 3.17
C SER A 360 -23.73 -3.45 3.88
N VAL A 361 -22.80 -3.46 4.84
CA VAL A 361 -22.51 -4.64 5.67
C VAL A 361 -23.70 -4.96 6.56
N LYS A 362 -24.36 -3.95 7.16
CA LYS A 362 -25.59 -4.14 7.93
C LYS A 362 -26.72 -4.71 7.07
N ALA A 363 -26.92 -4.19 5.87
CA ALA A 363 -27.93 -4.69 4.95
C ALA A 363 -27.67 -6.16 4.60
N ARG A 364 -26.42 -6.53 4.33
CA ARG A 364 -26.03 -7.91 4.04
C ARG A 364 -26.28 -8.87 5.21
N ARG A 365 -26.10 -8.43 6.45
CA ARG A 365 -26.39 -9.20 7.67
C ARG A 365 -27.89 -9.44 7.88
N ALA A 366 -28.75 -8.66 7.23
CA ALA A 366 -30.20 -8.74 7.34
C ALA A 366 -30.86 -9.57 6.23
N LEU A 367 -30.10 -10.05 5.24
CA LEU A 367 -30.53 -11.03 4.24
C LEU A 367 -30.55 -12.43 4.85
#